data_AF-A0A959PBV6-F1
#
_entry.id   AF-A0A959PBV6-F1
#
_cell.length_a   1.000
_cell.length_b   1.000
_cell.length_c   1.000
_cell.angle_alpha   90.00
_cell.angle_beta   90.00
_cell.angle_gamma   90.00
#
_symmetry.space_group_name_H-M   'P 1'
#
loop_
_entity.id
_entity.type
_entity.pdbx_description
1 polymer ?
#
loop_
_entity_poly.entity_id
_entity_poly.type
_entity_poly.pdbx_seq_one_letter_code
_entity_poly.pdbx_strand_id
1 'polypeptide(L)'
;MTKGNVLVLVFSVLAALMITSCVEKRGCTSSYADNYDPEATQDDDTCVPTRDKFVGQFEANGTIEIGPDTLVPYDDVFVNIVDSTVASQDGMVLSVVGIDPEYQILPLDAVVSGMYTINIISQPIGAITYFGEGNINGRVLELDITRSEQITLPDESVITEITYLHIYGVKELE
;
A
#
# COMPACT_ATOMS: atom_id res chain seq x y z
N MET A 1 55.68 -42.46 9.14
CA MET A 1 54.40 -41.77 8.83
C MET A 1 54.04 -42.08 7.39
N THR A 2 53.10 -43.01 7.18
CA THR A 2 52.71 -43.54 5.88
C THR A 2 51.85 -42.52 5.12
N LYS A 3 52.09 -42.37 3.82
CA LYS A 3 51.36 -41.46 2.89
C LYS A 3 49.83 -41.59 2.97
N GLY A 4 49.31 -42.73 3.43
CA GLY A 4 47.88 -42.96 3.67
C GLY A 4 47.26 -42.09 4.77
N ASN A 5 47.99 -41.79 5.85
CA ASN A 5 47.44 -40.97 6.95
C ASN A 5 47.34 -39.48 6.60
N VAL A 6 48.22 -39.00 5.72
CA VAL A 6 48.20 -37.60 5.23
C VAL A 6 47.03 -37.38 4.27
N LEU A 7 46.75 -38.34 3.38
CA LEU A 7 45.64 -38.28 2.44
C LEU A 7 44.27 -38.27 3.15
N VAL A 8 44.12 -39.09 4.20
CA VAL A 8 42.89 -39.14 5.02
C VAL A 8 42.67 -37.83 5.78
N LEU A 9 43.73 -37.23 6.34
CA LEU A 9 43.66 -35.93 7.02
C LEU A 9 43.30 -34.79 6.06
N VAL A 10 43.85 -34.78 4.84
CA VAL A 10 43.49 -33.78 3.82
C VAL A 10 42.03 -33.95 3.38
N PHE A 11 41.54 -35.17 3.19
CA PHE A 11 40.14 -35.42 2.81
C PHE A 11 39.15 -35.05 3.94
N SER A 12 39.53 -35.25 5.21
CA SER A 12 38.69 -34.90 6.36
C SER A 12 38.70 -33.40 6.69
N VAL A 13 39.81 -32.69 6.43
CA VAL A 13 39.86 -31.23 6.48
C VAL A 13 39.09 -30.61 5.31
N LEU A 14 39.22 -31.15 4.10
CA LEU A 14 38.46 -30.70 2.93
C LEU A 14 36.96 -30.96 3.12
N ALA A 15 36.58 -32.12 3.67
CA ALA A 15 35.20 -32.41 4.04
C ALA A 15 34.71 -31.41 5.10
N ALA A 16 35.47 -31.13 6.18
CA ALA A 16 35.08 -30.16 7.20
C ALA A 16 34.89 -28.73 6.67
N LEU A 17 35.70 -28.30 5.68
CA LEU A 17 35.56 -27.03 4.98
C LEU A 17 34.29 -26.95 4.11
N MET A 18 33.76 -28.08 3.65
CA MET A 18 32.50 -28.15 2.87
C MET A 18 31.24 -28.16 3.75
N ILE A 19 31.33 -28.42 5.06
CA ILE A 19 30.17 -28.46 5.97
C ILE A 19 29.88 -27.06 6.56
N THR A 20 30.82 -26.12 6.49
CA THR A 20 30.68 -24.75 7.02
C THR A 20 30.00 -23.76 6.08
N SER A 21 29.54 -24.19 4.90
CA SER A 21 28.98 -23.30 3.85
C SER A 21 27.45 -23.14 3.88
N CYS A 22 26.73 -23.72 4.84
CA CYS A 22 25.29 -23.53 4.96
C CYS A 22 24.94 -22.96 6.35
N VAL A 23 25.36 -21.72 6.62
CA VAL A 23 24.71 -20.93 7.68
C VAL A 23 23.58 -20.19 6.99
N GLU A 24 22.36 -20.69 7.11
CA GLU A 24 21.17 -19.97 6.65
C GLU A 24 21.03 -18.71 7.50
N LYS A 25 21.18 -17.54 6.87
CA LYS A 25 20.93 -16.27 7.55
C LYS A 25 19.42 -16.15 7.72
N ARG A 26 18.97 -16.06 8.96
CA ARG A 26 17.56 -15.87 9.31
C ARG A 26 17.24 -14.38 9.43
N GLY A 27 16.10 -13.98 8.88
CA GLY A 27 15.59 -12.61 8.87
C GLY A 27 14.33 -12.51 8.02
N CYS A 28 13.68 -11.35 7.99
CA CYS A 28 12.51 -11.16 7.14
C CYS A 28 12.87 -11.25 5.65
N THR A 29 12.24 -12.18 4.94
CA THR A 29 12.49 -12.41 3.49
C THR A 29 11.52 -11.67 2.57
N SER A 30 10.48 -11.04 3.12
CA SER A 30 9.49 -10.30 2.33
C SER A 30 9.98 -8.91 1.97
N SER A 31 10.10 -8.61 0.68
CA SER A 31 10.41 -7.27 0.18
C SER A 31 9.31 -6.23 0.42
N TYR A 32 8.14 -6.66 0.89
CA TYR A 32 7.00 -5.80 1.25
C TYR A 32 6.95 -5.48 2.75
N ALA A 33 8.03 -5.76 3.48
CA ALA A 33 8.15 -5.48 4.90
C ALA A 33 9.19 -4.39 5.19
N ASP A 34 8.97 -3.59 6.23
CA ASP A 34 9.88 -2.51 6.64
C ASP A 34 11.23 -3.04 7.13
N ASN A 35 11.24 -4.23 7.69
CA ASN A 35 12.41 -4.90 8.24
C ASN A 35 12.97 -5.97 7.31
N TYR A 36 12.70 -5.88 6.00
CA TYR A 36 13.28 -6.75 4.98
C TYR A 36 14.81 -6.83 5.12
N ASP A 37 15.34 -8.05 5.20
CA ASP A 37 16.78 -8.30 5.20
C ASP A 37 17.19 -8.93 3.86
N PRO A 38 17.87 -8.18 2.97
CA PRO A 38 18.23 -8.68 1.64
C PRO A 38 19.23 -9.84 1.65
N GLU A 39 19.90 -10.08 2.77
CA GLU A 39 20.84 -11.20 2.92
C GLU A 39 20.18 -12.41 3.61
N ALA A 40 18.93 -12.30 4.10
CA ALA A 40 18.23 -13.42 4.72
C ALA A 40 17.87 -14.48 3.67
N THR A 41 18.24 -15.72 3.96
CA THR A 41 17.95 -16.88 3.10
C THR A 41 16.83 -17.76 3.68
N GLN A 42 16.40 -17.48 4.91
CA GLN A 42 15.32 -18.18 5.60
C GLN A 42 14.50 -17.19 6.41
N ASP A 43 13.17 -17.26 6.28
CA ASP A 43 12.26 -16.43 7.06
C ASP A 43 12.33 -16.77 8.55
N ASP A 44 12.28 -15.74 9.38
CA ASP A 44 12.21 -15.84 10.84
C ASP A 44 10.86 -15.44 11.42
N ASP A 45 9.86 -15.21 10.55
CA ASP A 45 8.50 -14.79 10.89
C ASP A 45 8.45 -13.44 11.61
N THR A 46 9.49 -12.59 11.49
CA THR A 46 9.53 -11.26 12.10
C THR A 46 9.07 -10.14 11.17
N CYS A 47 8.69 -10.44 9.93
CA CYS A 47 8.31 -9.44 8.94
C CYS A 47 7.22 -8.48 9.44
N VAL A 48 7.46 -7.18 9.27
CA VAL A 48 6.52 -6.09 9.56
C VAL A 48 6.03 -5.53 8.22
N PRO A 49 4.83 -5.91 7.74
CA PRO A 49 4.33 -5.44 6.47
C PRO A 49 4.26 -3.91 6.39
N THR A 50 4.71 -3.34 5.28
CA THR A 50 4.70 -1.88 5.08
C THR A 50 3.28 -1.31 5.18
N ARG A 51 2.28 -2.09 4.74
CA ARG A 51 0.85 -1.73 4.72
C ARG A 51 0.25 -1.49 6.11
N ASP A 52 0.80 -2.09 7.17
CA ASP A 52 0.24 -2.03 8.53
C ASP A 52 0.16 -0.60 9.07
N LYS A 53 1.00 0.31 8.58
CA LYS A 53 0.96 1.73 8.97
C LYS A 53 -0.35 2.41 8.59
N PHE A 54 -0.90 2.04 7.43
CA PHE A 54 -2.10 2.65 6.87
C PHE A 54 -3.38 2.10 7.47
N VAL A 55 -3.40 0.84 7.92
CA VAL A 55 -4.61 0.18 8.43
C VAL A 55 -5.14 0.89 9.67
N GLY A 56 -6.42 1.29 9.64
CA GLY A 56 -7.10 1.93 10.75
C GLY A 56 -8.19 2.91 10.32
N GLN A 57 -8.82 3.55 11.31
CA GLN A 57 -9.84 4.57 11.12
C GLN A 57 -9.24 5.96 11.24
N PHE A 58 -9.68 6.88 10.38
CA PHE A 58 -9.23 8.26 10.32
C PHE A 58 -10.43 9.18 10.35
N GLU A 59 -10.46 10.08 11.34
CA GLU A 59 -11.32 11.26 11.34
C GLU A 59 -10.71 12.28 10.40
N ALA A 60 -11.48 12.77 9.44
CA ALA A 60 -10.97 13.60 8.35
C ALA A 60 -11.88 14.77 8.03
N ASN A 61 -11.29 15.74 7.34
CA ASN A 61 -12.01 16.75 6.58
C ASN A 61 -11.57 16.63 5.11
N GLY A 62 -12.33 17.20 4.20
CA GLY A 62 -11.93 17.25 2.81
C GLY A 62 -12.44 18.46 2.06
N THR A 63 -11.97 18.60 0.83
CA THR A 63 -12.41 19.62 -0.10
C THR A 63 -12.63 19.02 -1.48
N ILE A 64 -13.70 19.43 -2.15
CA ILE A 64 -13.97 19.06 -3.53
C ILE A 64 -13.68 20.24 -4.45
N GLU A 65 -12.92 20.00 -5.51
CA GLU A 65 -12.68 20.95 -6.59
C GLU A 65 -13.68 20.74 -7.74
N ILE A 66 -14.65 21.66 -7.88
CA ILE A 66 -15.71 21.58 -8.90
C ILE A 66 -15.50 22.56 -10.07
N GLY A 67 -14.36 23.23 -10.13
CA GLY A 67 -14.03 24.21 -11.15
C GLY A 67 -12.74 24.97 -10.82
N PRO A 68 -12.27 25.84 -11.72
CA PRO A 68 -11.08 26.64 -11.49
C PRO A 68 -11.28 27.48 -10.22
N ASP A 69 -10.45 27.22 -9.21
CA ASP A 69 -10.41 27.90 -7.92
C ASP A 69 -11.68 27.80 -7.05
N THR A 70 -12.56 26.82 -7.31
CA THR A 70 -13.75 26.58 -6.46
C THR A 70 -13.55 25.34 -5.59
N LEU A 71 -13.28 25.57 -4.30
CA LEU A 71 -13.15 24.54 -3.28
C LEU A 71 -14.40 24.51 -2.39
N VAL A 72 -15.04 23.36 -2.30
CA VAL A 72 -16.17 23.12 -1.40
C VAL A 72 -15.70 22.27 -0.22
N PRO A 73 -15.70 22.78 1.03
CA PRO A 73 -15.27 22.01 2.18
C PRO A 73 -16.33 21.00 2.63
N TYR A 74 -15.86 19.87 3.13
CA TYR A 74 -16.64 18.81 3.76
C TYR A 74 -16.02 18.52 5.12
N ASP A 75 -16.82 18.71 6.16
CA ASP A 75 -16.51 18.28 7.52
C ASP A 75 -17.07 16.87 7.75
N ASP A 76 -16.66 16.21 8.82
CA ASP A 76 -17.13 14.87 9.22
C ASP A 76 -16.89 13.78 8.14
N VAL A 77 -15.73 13.82 7.48
CA VAL A 77 -15.28 12.78 6.56
C VAL A 77 -14.64 11.66 7.36
N PHE A 78 -14.93 10.41 7.02
CA PHE A 78 -14.28 9.25 7.64
C PHE A 78 -13.59 8.41 6.59
N VAL A 79 -12.37 7.97 6.90
CA VAL A 79 -11.65 7.00 6.08
C VAL A 79 -11.35 5.79 6.93
N ASN A 80 -11.80 4.61 6.50
CA ASN A 80 -11.42 3.35 7.11
C ASN A 80 -10.56 2.56 6.11
N ILE A 81 -9.31 2.28 6.49
CA ILE A 81 -8.37 1.51 5.68
C ILE A 81 -8.22 0.13 6.29
N VAL A 82 -8.47 -0.90 5.49
CA VAL A 82 -8.31 -2.29 5.91
C VAL A 82 -7.33 -3.02 5.01
N ASP A 83 -6.66 -4.00 5.60
CA ASP A 83 -5.80 -4.92 4.87
C ASP A 83 -6.62 -5.74 3.86
N SER A 84 -6.15 -5.83 2.61
CA SER A 84 -6.75 -6.61 1.54
C SER A 84 -5.70 -7.45 0.81
N THR A 85 -4.91 -8.23 1.57
CA THR A 85 -3.93 -9.18 1.01
C THR A 85 -4.52 -10.27 0.11
N VAL A 86 -5.83 -10.32 -0.04
CA VAL A 86 -6.52 -11.28 -0.93
C VAL A 86 -6.17 -11.03 -2.39
N ALA A 87 -5.94 -9.77 -2.79
CA ALA A 87 -5.60 -9.41 -4.17
C ALA A 87 -4.09 -9.36 -4.43
N SER A 88 -3.30 -8.79 -3.51
CA SER A 88 -1.85 -8.68 -3.60
C SER A 88 -1.23 -8.42 -2.21
N GLN A 89 0.07 -8.69 -2.01
CA GLN A 89 0.72 -8.54 -0.68
C GLN A 89 0.77 -7.08 -0.17
N ASP A 90 0.59 -6.14 -1.08
CA ASP A 90 0.55 -4.68 -0.89
C ASP A 90 -0.87 -4.10 -0.99
N GLY A 91 -1.90 -4.93 -1.16
CA GLY A 91 -3.28 -4.52 -1.38
C GLY A 91 -3.99 -4.03 -0.12
N MET A 92 -4.82 -3.00 -0.28
CA MET A 92 -5.65 -2.40 0.77
C MET A 92 -7.01 -2.00 0.19
N VAL A 93 -8.00 -1.91 1.06
CA VAL A 93 -9.32 -1.33 0.73
C VAL A 93 -9.54 -0.11 1.61
N LEU A 94 -9.86 1.01 0.98
CA LEU A 94 -10.25 2.25 1.64
C LEU A 94 -11.77 2.38 1.55
N SER A 95 -12.43 2.69 2.66
CA SER A 95 -13.82 3.11 2.69
C SER A 95 -13.87 4.59 3.05
N VAL A 96 -14.14 5.44 2.08
CA VAL A 96 -14.25 6.89 2.26
C VAL A 96 -15.74 7.25 2.43
N VAL A 97 -16.07 8.01 3.47
CA VAL A 97 -17.46 8.31 3.86
C VAL A 97 -17.63 9.82 4.01
N GLY A 98 -18.73 10.35 3.49
CA GLY A 98 -19.17 11.73 3.78
C GLY A 98 -18.60 12.82 2.85
N ILE A 99 -17.89 12.46 1.78
CA ILE A 99 -17.37 13.43 0.81
C ILE A 99 -17.89 13.22 -0.62
N ASP A 100 -18.13 11.98 -1.05
CA ASP A 100 -18.63 11.73 -2.40
C ASP A 100 -20.13 12.02 -2.48
N PRO A 101 -20.60 12.86 -3.43
CA PRO A 101 -22.02 13.23 -3.52
C PRO A 101 -22.90 12.10 -4.05
N GLU A 102 -22.34 11.10 -4.74
CA GLU A 102 -23.08 9.96 -5.29
C GLU A 102 -23.07 8.74 -4.37
N TYR A 103 -21.99 8.55 -3.60
CA TYR A 103 -21.78 7.39 -2.76
C TYR A 103 -21.62 7.77 -1.29
N GLN A 104 -22.56 7.31 -0.46
CA GLN A 104 -22.45 7.47 0.99
C GLN A 104 -21.18 6.81 1.55
N ILE A 105 -20.78 5.67 0.98
CA ILE A 105 -19.52 4.97 1.27
C ILE A 105 -18.89 4.66 -0.08
N LEU A 106 -17.72 5.25 -0.33
CA LEU A 106 -16.92 5.06 -1.53
C LEU A 106 -15.84 4.00 -1.26
N PRO A 107 -15.98 2.77 -1.77
CA PRO A 107 -14.98 1.72 -1.61
C PRO A 107 -13.90 1.86 -2.68
N LEU A 108 -12.64 1.97 -2.29
CA LEU A 108 -11.51 2.14 -3.20
C LEU A 108 -10.46 1.06 -2.94
N ASP A 109 -10.11 0.30 -3.97
CA ASP A 109 -8.92 -0.54 -3.98
C ASP A 109 -7.65 0.31 -4.13
N ALA A 110 -6.65 0.06 -3.28
CA ALA A 110 -5.35 0.70 -3.34
C ALA A 110 -4.22 -0.30 -3.11
N VAL A 111 -3.01 0.09 -3.51
CA VAL A 111 -1.77 -0.65 -3.25
C VAL A 111 -0.73 0.24 -2.62
N VAL A 112 0.08 -0.31 -1.72
CA VAL A 112 1.26 0.38 -1.20
C VAL A 112 2.29 0.53 -2.33
N SER A 113 2.62 1.77 -2.69
CA SER A 113 3.56 2.10 -3.79
C SER A 113 4.94 2.53 -3.30
N GLY A 114 5.11 2.67 -1.98
CA GLY A 114 6.35 3.11 -1.35
C GLY A 114 6.25 2.99 0.17
N MET A 115 7.24 3.50 0.90
CA MET A 115 7.28 3.37 2.37
C MET A 115 6.11 4.06 3.08
N TYR A 116 5.63 5.16 2.50
CA TYR A 116 4.60 6.04 3.07
C TYR A 116 3.52 6.41 2.07
N THR A 117 3.50 5.78 0.89
CA THR A 117 2.61 6.14 -0.20
C THR A 117 1.70 4.99 -0.56
N ILE A 118 0.47 5.34 -0.90
CA ILE A 118 -0.52 4.42 -1.47
C ILE A 118 -0.94 4.95 -2.83
N ASN A 119 -1.23 4.05 -3.75
CA ASN A 119 -1.78 4.35 -5.06
C ASN A 119 -3.18 3.74 -5.14
N ILE A 120 -4.18 4.59 -5.31
CA ILE A 120 -5.57 4.18 -5.51
C ILE A 120 -5.70 3.76 -6.98
N ILE A 121 -6.02 2.49 -7.18
CA ILE A 121 -6.04 1.89 -8.51
C ILE A 121 -7.19 2.50 -9.30
N SER A 122 -6.95 2.75 -10.59
CA SER A 122 -8.00 3.16 -11.52
C SER A 122 -9.09 2.09 -11.59
N GLN A 123 -10.26 2.44 -11.06
CA GLN A 123 -11.38 1.53 -10.91
C GLN A 123 -12.72 2.23 -11.23
N PRO A 124 -13.61 1.59 -12.00
CA PRO A 124 -14.96 2.10 -12.21
C PRO A 124 -15.86 1.72 -11.03
N ILE A 125 -16.59 2.70 -10.51
CA ILE A 125 -17.67 2.49 -9.53
C ILE A 125 -18.93 3.13 -10.15
N GLY A 126 -19.77 2.28 -10.72
CA GLY A 126 -20.88 2.73 -11.56
C GLY A 126 -20.37 3.37 -12.86
N ALA A 127 -20.81 4.59 -13.14
CA ALA A 127 -20.40 5.36 -14.32
C ALA A 127 -19.12 6.19 -14.13
N ILE A 128 -18.61 6.23 -12.89
CA ILE A 128 -17.52 7.11 -12.49
C ILE A 128 -16.26 6.29 -12.31
N THR A 129 -15.13 6.80 -12.80
CA THR A 129 -13.81 6.21 -12.58
C THR A 129 -13.08 6.96 -11.49
N TYR A 130 -12.58 6.22 -10.50
CA TYR A 130 -11.80 6.75 -9.38
C TYR A 130 -10.36 6.27 -9.47
N PHE A 131 -9.42 7.15 -9.15
CA PHE A 131 -7.99 6.86 -9.03
C PHE A 131 -7.33 7.96 -8.21
N GLY A 132 -6.11 7.76 -7.75
CA GLY A 132 -5.44 8.79 -6.97
C GLY A 132 -4.25 8.26 -6.19
N GLU A 133 -3.79 9.07 -5.26
CA GLU A 133 -2.69 8.75 -4.40
C GLU A 133 -2.97 9.16 -2.97
N GLY A 134 -2.17 8.65 -2.06
CA GLY A 134 -2.21 9.04 -0.67
C GLY A 134 -0.86 8.91 0.00
N ASN A 135 -0.69 9.65 1.09
CA ASN A 135 0.50 9.61 1.92
C ASN A 135 0.13 9.47 3.39
N ILE A 136 0.99 8.81 4.16
CA ILE A 136 0.91 8.81 5.62
C ILE A 136 2.18 9.40 6.25
N ASN A 137 1.99 10.30 7.21
CA ASN A 137 3.05 10.82 8.07
C ASN A 137 2.68 10.66 9.54
N GLY A 138 3.18 9.58 10.15
CA GLY A 138 2.78 9.19 11.49
C GLY A 138 1.30 8.80 11.55
N ARG A 139 0.48 9.65 12.15
CA ARG A 139 -0.99 9.47 12.24
C ARG A 139 -1.77 10.26 11.19
N VAL A 140 -1.10 11.13 10.44
CA VAL A 140 -1.75 12.00 9.44
C VAL A 140 -1.83 11.24 8.13
N LEU A 141 -3.02 11.20 7.54
CA LEU A 141 -3.33 10.68 6.23
C LEU A 141 -3.70 11.84 5.30
N GLU A 142 -3.08 11.88 4.13
CA GLU A 142 -3.44 12.78 3.04
C GLU A 142 -3.86 11.92 1.85
N LEU A 143 -5.04 12.17 1.27
CA LEU A 143 -5.51 11.50 0.05
C LEU A 143 -5.88 12.53 -1.00
N ASP A 144 -5.44 12.29 -2.22
CA ASP A 144 -5.84 13.03 -3.42
C ASP A 144 -6.52 12.06 -4.39
N ILE A 145 -7.84 12.15 -4.48
CA ILE A 145 -8.67 11.27 -5.30
C ILE A 145 -9.20 12.06 -6.49
N THR A 146 -9.01 11.51 -7.68
CA THR A 146 -9.60 12.01 -8.92
C THR A 146 -10.84 11.18 -9.26
N ARG A 147 -11.96 11.87 -9.40
CA ARG A 147 -13.24 11.39 -9.94
C ARG A 147 -13.31 11.80 -11.40
N SER A 148 -13.54 10.85 -12.31
CA SER A 148 -13.66 11.09 -13.75
C SER A 148 -14.92 10.46 -14.31
N GLU A 149 -15.78 11.27 -14.92
CA GLU A 149 -17.09 10.85 -15.44
C GLU A 149 -17.24 11.25 -16.91
N GLN A 150 -17.82 10.37 -17.72
CA GLN A 150 -18.17 10.70 -19.11
C GLN A 150 -19.61 11.17 -19.19
N ILE A 151 -19.82 12.38 -19.73
CA ILE A 151 -21.15 12.99 -19.85
C ILE A 151 -21.50 13.12 -21.32
N THR A 152 -22.67 12.61 -21.70
CA THR A 152 -23.26 12.82 -23.03
C THR A 152 -24.10 14.09 -23.01
N LEU A 153 -23.72 15.06 -23.85
CA LEU A 153 -24.43 16.33 -24.01
C LEU A 153 -25.69 16.17 -24.90
N PRO A 154 -26.62 17.15 -24.90
CA PRO A 154 -27.83 17.09 -25.73
C PRO A 154 -27.58 16.99 -27.24
N ASP A 155 -26.38 17.34 -27.69
CA ASP A 155 -25.94 17.21 -29.10
C ASP A 155 -25.25 15.86 -29.39
N GLU A 156 -25.38 14.90 -28.47
CA GLU A 156 -24.75 13.56 -28.49
C GLU A 156 -23.22 13.56 -28.40
N SER A 157 -22.58 14.72 -28.20
CA SER A 157 -21.14 14.76 -27.93
C SER A 157 -20.83 14.23 -26.52
N VAL A 158 -19.64 13.64 -26.35
CA VAL A 158 -19.19 13.10 -25.05
C VAL A 158 -18.04 13.96 -24.53
N ILE A 159 -18.17 14.45 -23.31
CA ILE A 159 -17.12 15.15 -22.58
C ILE A 159 -16.68 14.34 -21.35
N THR A 160 -15.51 14.66 -20.80
CA THR A 160 -15.04 14.12 -19.53
C THR A 160 -15.07 15.22 -18.49
N GLU A 161 -15.84 15.02 -17.43
CA GLU A 161 -15.80 15.85 -16.23
C GLU A 161 -14.84 15.25 -15.23
N ILE A 162 -13.98 16.11 -14.67
CA ILE A 162 -12.99 15.72 -13.66
C ILE A 162 -13.27 16.53 -12.40
N THR A 163 -13.29 15.84 -11.27
CA THR A 163 -13.47 16.43 -9.94
C THR A 163 -12.36 15.89 -9.04
N TYR A 164 -11.74 16.77 -8.26
CA TYR A 164 -10.70 16.39 -7.31
C TYR A 164 -11.24 16.42 -5.89
N LEU A 165 -10.92 15.38 -5.11
CA LEU A 165 -11.27 15.24 -3.71
C LEU A 165 -9.97 15.20 -2.94
N HIS A 166 -9.73 16.22 -2.12
CA HIS A 166 -8.58 16.29 -1.22
C HIS A 166 -9.05 15.96 0.19
N ILE A 167 -8.43 15.00 0.86
CA ILE A 167 -8.84 14.54 2.18
C ILE A 167 -7.64 14.59 3.11
N TYR A 168 -7.84 15.18 4.28
CA TYR A 168 -6.85 15.25 5.34
C TYR A 168 -7.43 14.62 6.60
N GLY A 169 -6.84 13.50 7.04
CA GLY A 169 -7.31 12.69 8.15
C GLY A 169 -6.28 12.48 9.25
N VAL A 170 -6.75 12.24 10.47
CA VAL A 170 -5.93 11.82 11.61
C VAL A 170 -6.42 10.48 12.10
N LYS A 171 -5.52 9.50 12.15
CA LYS A 171 -5.80 8.14 12.62
C LYS A 171 -6.28 8.16 14.06
N GLU A 172 -7.41 7.51 14.38
CA GLU A 172 -7.91 7.40 15.75
C GLU A 172 -6.92 6.71 16.68
N LEU A 173 -6.97 7.04 17.98
CA LEU A 173 -6.20 6.34 19.00
C LEU A 173 -7.05 5.16 19.50
N GLU A 174 -6.56 3.94 19.29
CA GLU A 174 -7.12 2.72 19.89
C GLU A 174 -6.90 2.67 21.41
#